data_AF-A0A0C1EGD4-F1
#
_entry.id   AF-A0A0C1EGD4-F1
#
_cell.length_a   1.000
_cell.length_b   1.000
_cell.length_c   1.000
_cell.angle_alpha   90.00
_cell.angle_beta   90.00
_cell.angle_gamma   90.00
#
_symmetry.space_group_name_H-M   'P 1'
#
loop_
_entity.id
_entity.type
_entity.pdbx_description
1 polymer ?
#
loop_
_entity_poly.entity_id
_entity_poly.type
_entity_poly.pdbx_seq_one_letter_code
_entity_poly.pdbx_strand_id
1 'polypeptide(L)'
;MADLFFFGTLRHRPLLELVLGRSGDALNAYDAKLPGHGVYQVVDQPFPAIEEREGATADGLLVQGLSEADLDALNFYEGGFGYTLKPVPVQLQDGGTATAEVYFPEPGLWETAEPWDLEAWIRQWGALSLRAAEEVMAHHGRLTAEQVAQSFPAIRRRAASWLEGQARPEDPEHDLSKDVVVHSHTRAYLNFFAMEEMDLQFRRYDGSMSPVVNRGAAMAAHAAVVLPYDPVRDQVLLVEQFRAPVFMAGDTRPWMWEPVAGLVDPGETPEETAIREAEEEAGVSVLRLEPVAQVYPSSGSLTEFVHVFIGVSDLSDINGGGGLAGEGEDIRSRILSYDELMKGVDAQIYQDMPLVTAALWLARHRGRLRHKGY
;
A
#
# COMPACT_ATOMS: atom_id res chain seq x y z
N MET A 1 11.96 4.98 -33.73
CA MET A 1 11.88 3.60 -33.22
C MET A 1 13.16 3.34 -32.44
N ALA A 2 13.04 2.88 -31.21
CA ALA A 2 14.16 2.60 -30.32
C ALA A 2 14.15 1.13 -29.90
N ASP A 3 15.32 0.60 -29.58
CA ASP A 3 15.49 -0.75 -29.04
C ASP A 3 15.96 -0.59 -27.59
N LEU A 4 15.20 -1.11 -26.63
CA LEU A 4 15.54 -0.99 -25.20
C LEU A 4 15.82 -2.36 -24.60
N PHE A 5 16.78 -2.41 -23.68
CA PHE A 5 17.06 -3.57 -22.86
C PHE A 5 16.54 -3.34 -21.44
N PHE A 6 15.58 -4.16 -21.03
CA PHE A 6 14.98 -4.14 -19.71
C PHE A 6 15.67 -5.11 -18.78
N PHE A 7 15.97 -4.66 -17.57
CA PHE A 7 16.39 -5.47 -16.45
C PHE A 7 15.36 -5.36 -15.31
N GLY A 8 15.55 -6.13 -14.24
CA GLY A 8 14.75 -5.97 -13.04
C GLY A 8 13.26 -6.26 -13.23
N THR A 9 12.40 -5.40 -12.70
CA THR A 9 10.95 -5.59 -12.61
C THR A 9 10.28 -5.65 -13.98
N LEU A 10 10.67 -4.81 -14.94
CA LEU A 10 10.13 -4.81 -16.32
C LEU A 10 10.52 -6.04 -17.15
N ARG A 11 11.37 -6.94 -16.63
CA ARG A 11 11.51 -8.28 -17.22
C ARG A 11 10.27 -9.15 -16.97
N HIS A 12 9.44 -8.83 -15.98
CA HIS A 12 8.16 -9.47 -15.78
C HIS A 12 7.21 -9.07 -16.90
N ARG A 13 7.07 -9.95 -17.91
CA ARG A 13 6.32 -9.65 -19.15
C ARG A 13 4.93 -9.07 -18.92
N PRO A 14 4.07 -9.61 -18.02
CA PRO A 14 2.77 -9.02 -17.74
C PRO A 14 2.83 -7.53 -17.33
N LEU A 15 3.86 -7.13 -16.59
CA LEU A 15 4.04 -5.74 -16.17
C LEU A 15 4.45 -4.87 -17.36
N LEU A 16 5.39 -5.34 -18.18
CA LEU A 16 5.84 -4.62 -19.37
C LEU A 16 4.70 -4.47 -20.40
N GLU A 17 3.93 -5.52 -20.62
CA GLU A 17 2.76 -5.50 -21.51
C GLU A 17 1.69 -4.51 -21.03
N LEU A 18 1.47 -4.42 -19.72
CA LEU A 18 0.57 -3.44 -19.12
C LEU A 18 1.07 -2.02 -19.36
N VAL A 19 2.35 -1.74 -19.11
CA VAL A 19 2.94 -0.41 -19.31
C VAL A 19 2.89 0.01 -20.78
N LEU A 20 3.16 -0.90 -21.71
CA LEU A 20 3.16 -0.62 -23.15
C LEU A 20 1.77 -0.69 -23.80
N GLY A 21 0.77 -1.24 -23.11
CA GLY A 21 -0.58 -1.42 -23.64
C GLY A 21 -0.68 -2.41 -24.81
N ARG A 22 0.28 -3.33 -24.96
CA ARG A 22 0.30 -4.38 -26.00
C ARG A 22 0.97 -5.65 -25.50
N SER A 23 0.58 -6.80 -26.06
CA SER A 23 1.00 -8.12 -25.56
C SER A 23 1.49 -9.09 -26.64
N GLY A 24 2.13 -10.17 -26.20
CA GLY A 24 2.54 -11.28 -27.05
C GLY A 24 3.55 -10.89 -28.13
N ASP A 25 3.37 -11.40 -29.35
CA ASP A 25 4.29 -11.16 -30.47
C ASP A 25 4.40 -9.68 -30.86
N ALA A 26 3.39 -8.87 -30.54
CA ALA A 26 3.42 -7.43 -30.77
C ALA A 26 4.46 -6.71 -29.91
N LEU A 27 4.95 -7.35 -28.84
CA LEU A 27 5.99 -6.81 -27.98
C LEU A 27 7.38 -6.87 -28.64
N ASN A 28 7.63 -7.82 -29.56
CA ASN A 28 8.92 -8.00 -30.22
C ASN A 28 10.11 -8.10 -29.23
N ALA A 29 9.98 -9.01 -28.26
CA ALA A 29 10.84 -9.10 -27.09
C ALA A 29 11.62 -10.43 -26.98
N TYR A 30 12.94 -10.33 -26.82
CA TYR A 30 13.89 -11.42 -26.84
C TYR A 30 14.76 -11.40 -25.58
N ASP A 31 15.11 -12.57 -25.05
CA ASP A 31 16.10 -12.59 -23.96
C ASP A 31 17.46 -12.13 -24.49
N ALA A 32 18.13 -11.29 -23.71
CA ALA A 32 19.44 -10.78 -24.03
C ALA A 32 20.28 -10.69 -22.75
N LYS A 33 21.57 -10.45 -22.90
CA LYS A 33 22.51 -10.26 -21.80
C LYS A 33 23.28 -8.97 -21.96
N LEU A 34 23.60 -8.33 -20.85
CA LEU A 34 24.50 -7.18 -20.81
C LEU A 34 25.77 -7.56 -20.01
N PRO A 35 26.86 -7.97 -20.69
CA PRO A 35 28.13 -8.26 -20.04
C PRO A 35 28.73 -7.03 -19.34
N GLY A 36 29.52 -7.27 -18.28
CA GLY A 36 30.15 -6.21 -17.49
C GLY A 36 29.21 -5.49 -16.53
N HIS A 37 27.96 -5.96 -16.42
CA HIS A 37 26.95 -5.38 -15.55
C HIS A 37 26.30 -6.46 -14.69
N GLY A 38 25.84 -6.10 -13.50
CA GLY A 38 25.02 -6.95 -12.64
C GLY A 38 23.75 -6.23 -12.20
N VAL A 39 22.73 -6.99 -11.82
CA VAL A 39 21.47 -6.45 -11.29
C VAL A 39 21.39 -6.86 -9.83
N TYR A 40 21.20 -5.87 -8.95
CA TYR A 40 21.24 -6.04 -7.51
C TYR A 40 19.99 -5.42 -6.88
N GLN A 41 19.53 -6.01 -5.79
CA GLN A 41 18.44 -5.44 -5.01
C GLN A 41 18.88 -4.09 -4.40
N VAL A 42 18.00 -3.10 -4.47
CA VAL A 42 18.18 -1.84 -3.73
C VAL A 42 17.73 -2.05 -2.28
N VAL A 43 18.54 -1.58 -1.33
CA VAL A 43 18.25 -1.71 0.11
C VAL A 43 16.91 -1.04 0.44
N ASP A 44 16.07 -1.74 1.21
CA ASP A 44 14.73 -1.31 1.65
C ASP A 44 13.76 -0.91 0.51
N GLN A 45 14.03 -1.34 -0.72
CA GLN A 45 13.19 -1.05 -1.88
C GLN A 45 12.76 -2.32 -2.63
N PRO A 46 11.56 -2.35 -3.22
CA PRO A 46 11.03 -3.50 -3.94
C PRO A 46 11.51 -3.55 -5.40
N PHE A 47 12.61 -2.88 -5.75
CA PHE A 47 13.12 -2.78 -7.11
C PHE A 47 14.65 -2.91 -7.12
N PRO A 48 15.23 -3.31 -8.26
CA PRO A 48 16.68 -3.41 -8.39
C PRO A 48 17.31 -2.17 -9.00
N ALA A 49 18.63 -2.10 -8.88
CA ALA A 49 19.49 -1.24 -9.69
C ALA A 49 20.43 -2.10 -10.54
N ILE A 50 20.82 -1.57 -11.70
CA ILE A 50 21.88 -2.14 -12.53
C ILE A 50 23.19 -1.40 -12.28
N GLU A 51 24.28 -2.14 -12.16
CA GLU A 51 25.62 -1.60 -11.88
C GLU A 51 26.66 -2.19 -12.81
N GLU A 52 27.66 -1.39 -13.16
CA GLU A 52 28.89 -1.90 -13.77
C GLU A 52 29.66 -2.72 -12.73
N ARG A 53 29.92 -4.00 -13.04
CA ARG A 53 30.73 -4.86 -12.19
C ARG A 53 31.52 -5.84 -13.06
N GLU A 54 32.85 -5.80 -12.92
CA GLU A 54 33.73 -6.64 -13.71
C GLU A 54 33.42 -8.12 -13.48
N GLY A 55 33.29 -8.87 -14.59
CA GLY A 55 32.93 -10.29 -14.56
C GLY A 55 31.44 -10.59 -14.32
N ALA A 56 30.61 -9.58 -14.05
CA ALA A 56 29.16 -9.76 -13.96
C ALA A 56 28.50 -9.77 -15.35
N THR A 57 27.30 -10.35 -15.42
CA THR A 57 26.44 -10.27 -16.61
C THR A 57 24.99 -10.14 -16.17
N ALA A 58 24.30 -9.11 -16.67
CA ALA A 58 22.90 -8.88 -16.38
C ALA A 58 22.04 -9.63 -17.41
N ASP A 59 21.17 -10.53 -16.94
CA ASP A 59 20.13 -11.12 -17.78
C ASP A 59 18.97 -10.11 -17.93
N GLY A 60 18.49 -9.92 -19.14
CA GLY A 60 17.42 -8.97 -19.45
C GLY A 60 16.59 -9.32 -20.66
N LEU A 61 15.70 -8.41 -21.03
CA LEU A 61 14.79 -8.53 -22.15
C LEU A 61 15.04 -7.39 -23.14
N LEU A 62 15.52 -7.71 -24.33
CA LEU A 62 15.64 -6.77 -25.44
C LEU A 62 14.29 -6.65 -26.15
N VAL A 63 13.78 -5.42 -26.23
CA VAL A 63 12.55 -5.10 -26.94
C VAL A 63 12.89 -4.17 -28.08
N GLN A 64 12.54 -4.57 -29.30
CA GLN A 64 12.94 -3.84 -30.50
C GLN A 64 11.76 -3.13 -31.17
N GLY A 65 12.03 -1.96 -31.74
CA GLY A 65 11.03 -1.21 -32.50
C GLY A 65 9.99 -0.48 -31.63
N LEU A 66 10.39 0.02 -30.46
CA LEU A 66 9.55 0.86 -29.61
C LEU A 66 9.27 2.21 -30.30
N SER A 67 8.00 2.57 -30.39
CA SER A 67 7.53 3.86 -30.91
C SER A 67 7.78 4.98 -29.91
N GLU A 68 7.58 6.23 -30.33
CA GLU A 68 7.63 7.38 -29.42
C GLU A 68 6.59 7.28 -28.29
N ALA A 69 5.41 6.71 -28.58
CA ALA A 69 4.36 6.48 -27.59
C ALA A 69 4.74 5.41 -26.56
N ASP A 70 5.48 4.36 -26.99
CA ASP A 70 6.00 3.36 -26.06
C ASP A 70 7.05 3.97 -25.12
N LEU A 71 7.96 4.79 -25.66
CA LEU A 71 8.97 5.50 -24.87
C LEU A 71 8.35 6.49 -23.89
N ASP A 72 7.29 7.20 -24.30
CA ASP A 72 6.52 8.09 -23.44
C ASP A 72 5.90 7.32 -22.26
N ALA A 73 5.25 6.18 -22.52
CA ALA A 73 4.67 5.33 -21.48
C ALA A 73 5.71 4.78 -20.51
N LEU A 74 6.86 4.31 -21.03
CA LEU A 74 7.98 3.83 -20.21
C LEU A 74 8.60 4.94 -19.37
N ASN A 75 8.83 6.12 -19.96
CA ASN A 75 9.34 7.27 -19.24
C ASN A 75 8.36 7.77 -18.19
N PHE A 76 7.06 7.63 -18.41
CA PHE A 76 6.07 7.97 -17.40
C PHE A 76 6.09 6.99 -16.22
N TYR A 77 6.25 5.68 -16.49
CA TYR A 77 6.34 4.64 -15.46
C TYR A 77 7.67 4.68 -14.68
N GLU A 78 8.79 4.81 -15.38
CA GLU A 78 10.17 4.77 -14.84
C GLU A 78 10.68 6.16 -14.41
N GLY A 79 10.14 7.25 -14.96
CA GLY A 79 10.71 8.60 -14.83
C GLY A 79 10.71 9.18 -13.43
N GLY A 80 9.96 8.59 -12.49
CA GLY A 80 10.00 8.94 -11.07
C GLY A 80 11.28 8.51 -10.34
N PHE A 81 12.10 7.64 -10.93
CA PHE A 81 13.22 6.97 -10.25
C PHE A 81 14.61 7.49 -10.64
N GLY A 82 14.69 8.59 -11.40
CA GLY A 82 15.97 9.24 -11.74
C GLY A 82 16.82 8.44 -12.74
N TYR A 83 16.19 7.68 -13.64
CA TYR A 83 16.89 6.90 -14.64
C TYR A 83 17.21 7.71 -15.90
N THR A 84 18.37 7.46 -16.51
CA THR A 84 18.75 8.02 -17.82
C THR A 84 19.01 6.88 -18.82
N LEU A 85 18.45 7.00 -20.03
CA LEU A 85 18.73 6.07 -21.11
C LEU A 85 20.17 6.24 -21.62
N LYS A 86 20.92 5.13 -21.66
CA LYS A 86 22.26 5.09 -22.26
C LYS A 86 22.35 3.94 -23.28
N PRO A 87 22.95 4.17 -24.45
CA PRO A 87 23.16 3.10 -25.43
C PRO A 87 24.27 2.16 -24.95
N VAL A 88 24.00 0.87 -24.95
CA VAL A 88 24.93 -0.20 -24.58
C VAL A 88 24.86 -1.37 -25.57
N PRO A 89 25.98 -2.06 -25.83
CA PRO A 89 25.97 -3.29 -26.61
C PRO A 89 25.42 -4.44 -25.74
N VAL A 90 24.35 -5.08 -26.20
CA VAL A 90 23.77 -6.26 -25.57
C VAL A 90 24.05 -7.51 -26.42
N GLN A 91 24.23 -8.64 -25.76
CA GLN A 91 24.46 -9.94 -26.39
C GLN A 91 23.14 -10.68 -26.57
N LEU A 92 22.87 -11.11 -27.80
CA LEU A 92 21.70 -11.90 -28.18
C LEU A 92 21.94 -13.39 -27.89
N GLN A 93 20.85 -14.18 -27.82
CA GLN A 93 20.96 -15.62 -27.58
C GLN A 93 21.76 -16.39 -28.64
N ASP A 94 21.78 -15.90 -29.88
CA ASP A 94 22.54 -16.49 -30.98
C ASP A 94 24.05 -16.15 -30.96
N GLY A 95 24.50 -15.41 -29.94
CA GLY A 95 25.87 -14.94 -29.78
C GLY A 95 26.17 -13.63 -30.51
N GLY A 96 25.20 -13.06 -31.24
CA GLY A 96 25.30 -11.75 -31.87
C GLY A 96 25.30 -10.60 -30.85
N THR A 97 25.55 -9.39 -31.34
CA THR A 97 25.46 -8.15 -30.55
C THR A 97 24.47 -7.20 -31.20
N ALA A 98 23.63 -6.56 -30.39
CA ALA A 98 22.76 -5.47 -30.78
C ALA A 98 23.04 -4.24 -29.91
N THR A 99 22.78 -3.04 -30.43
CA THR A 99 22.83 -1.82 -29.63
C THR A 99 21.43 -1.54 -29.10
N ALA A 100 21.29 -1.35 -27.79
CA ALA A 100 20.03 -1.02 -27.15
C ALA A 100 20.23 0.06 -26.08
N GLU A 101 19.17 0.79 -25.74
CA GLU A 101 19.17 1.75 -24.65
C GLU A 101 18.75 1.09 -23.33
N VAL A 102 19.36 1.49 -22.22
CA VAL A 102 19.07 0.96 -20.87
C VAL A 102 18.87 2.10 -19.90
N TYR A 103 17.88 1.98 -19.02
CA TYR A 103 17.64 2.90 -17.91
C TYR A 103 18.71 2.71 -16.82
N PHE A 104 19.68 3.61 -16.75
CA PHE A 104 20.71 3.58 -15.70
C PHE A 104 20.38 4.53 -14.57
N PRO A 105 20.50 4.10 -13.29
CA PRO A 105 20.36 5.02 -12.18
C PRO A 105 21.47 6.06 -12.22
N GLU A 106 21.22 7.22 -11.61
CA GLU A 106 22.30 8.14 -11.31
C GLU A 106 23.33 7.44 -10.39
N PRO A 107 24.65 7.57 -10.67
CA PRO A 107 25.67 6.93 -9.85
C PRO A 107 25.57 7.33 -8.38
N GLY A 108 25.50 6.35 -7.49
CA GLY A 108 25.40 6.56 -6.04
C GLY A 108 24.00 6.95 -5.54
N LEU A 109 22.98 6.93 -6.40
CA LEU A 109 21.59 7.19 -6.01
C LEU A 109 21.03 6.10 -5.08
N TRP A 110 21.40 4.84 -5.31
CA TRP A 110 20.88 3.69 -4.59
C TRP A 110 22.01 2.88 -3.96
N GLU A 111 21.79 2.44 -2.72
CA GLU A 111 22.61 1.41 -2.08
C GLU A 111 22.09 0.03 -2.51
N THR A 112 22.99 -0.82 -2.99
CA THR A 112 22.65 -2.17 -3.44
C THR A 112 23.21 -3.24 -2.53
N ALA A 113 22.50 -4.37 -2.47
CA ALA A 113 22.84 -5.50 -1.62
C ALA A 113 23.03 -6.79 -2.44
N GLU A 114 22.13 -7.76 -2.25
CA GLU A 114 22.21 -9.08 -2.85
C GLU A 114 21.89 -9.07 -4.35
N PRO A 115 22.37 -10.06 -5.13
CA PRO A 115 21.96 -10.25 -6.52
C PRO A 115 20.44 -10.32 -6.67
N TRP A 116 19.91 -9.67 -7.71
CA TRP A 116 18.48 -9.65 -7.96
C TRP A 116 17.93 -11.02 -8.37
N ASP A 117 16.93 -11.50 -7.62
CA ASP A 117 16.14 -12.70 -7.97
C ASP A 117 14.75 -12.27 -8.47
N LEU A 118 14.60 -12.25 -9.80
CA LEU A 118 13.33 -11.91 -10.45
C LEU A 118 12.22 -12.88 -10.07
N GLU A 119 12.50 -14.17 -9.93
CA GLU A 119 11.47 -15.17 -9.63
C GLU A 119 10.99 -15.06 -8.18
N ALA A 120 11.90 -14.79 -7.24
CA ALA A 120 11.53 -14.44 -5.87
C ALA A 120 10.70 -13.17 -5.82
N TRP A 121 11.11 -12.13 -6.56
CA TRP A 121 10.37 -10.89 -6.65
C TRP A 121 8.97 -11.09 -7.26
N ILE A 122 8.82 -11.87 -8.33
CA ILE A 122 7.50 -12.15 -8.93
C ILE A 122 6.58 -12.82 -7.91
N ARG A 123 7.08 -13.82 -7.16
CA ARG A 123 6.29 -14.52 -6.13
C ARG A 123 5.82 -13.60 -5.01
N GLN A 124 6.65 -12.64 -4.61
CA GLN A 124 6.38 -11.77 -3.46
C GLN A 124 5.63 -10.49 -3.85
N TRP A 125 6.01 -9.87 -4.96
CA TRP A 125 5.62 -8.51 -5.34
C TRP A 125 4.91 -8.42 -6.68
N GLY A 126 4.97 -9.46 -7.53
CA GLY A 126 4.47 -9.39 -8.91
C GLY A 126 3.02 -8.94 -9.02
N ALA A 127 2.11 -9.55 -8.25
CA ALA A 127 0.69 -9.19 -8.26
C ALA A 127 0.45 -7.74 -7.76
N LEU A 128 1.17 -7.32 -6.73
CA LEU A 128 1.08 -5.97 -6.18
C LEU A 128 1.58 -4.94 -7.20
N SER A 129 2.73 -5.22 -7.82
CA SER A 129 3.32 -4.34 -8.83
C SER A 129 2.45 -4.21 -10.06
N LEU A 130 1.77 -5.28 -10.49
CA LEU A 130 0.78 -5.21 -11.56
C LEU A 130 -0.37 -4.28 -11.18
N ARG A 131 -1.00 -4.50 -10.02
CA ARG A 131 -2.12 -3.67 -9.56
C ARG A 131 -1.73 -2.20 -9.39
N ALA A 132 -0.55 -1.94 -8.84
CA ALA A 132 0.01 -0.59 -8.71
C ALA A 132 0.24 0.04 -10.09
N ALA A 133 0.78 -0.72 -11.05
CA ALA A 133 1.01 -0.23 -12.41
C ALA A 133 -0.30 0.10 -13.14
N GLU A 134 -1.39 -0.66 -12.94
CA GLU A 134 -2.71 -0.30 -13.47
C GLU A 134 -3.18 1.08 -12.99
N GLU A 135 -2.85 1.44 -11.74
CA GLU A 135 -3.18 2.76 -11.19
C GLU A 135 -2.30 3.85 -11.78
N VAL A 136 -0.98 3.64 -11.76
CA VAL A 136 -0.01 4.56 -12.37
C VAL A 136 -0.41 4.85 -13.82
N MET A 137 -0.52 3.82 -14.65
CA MET A 137 -0.73 3.95 -16.09
C MET A 137 -2.11 4.54 -16.43
N ALA A 138 -3.11 4.41 -15.56
CA ALA A 138 -4.39 5.09 -15.75
C ALA A 138 -4.30 6.62 -15.66
N HIS A 139 -3.20 7.16 -15.11
CA HIS A 139 -2.91 8.60 -15.09
C HIS A 139 -1.97 9.07 -16.22
N HIS A 140 -1.49 8.16 -17.07
CA HIS A 140 -0.66 8.49 -18.21
C HIS A 140 -1.36 9.50 -19.13
N GLY A 141 -0.63 10.54 -19.56
CA GLY A 141 -1.17 11.65 -20.35
C GLY A 141 -2.01 12.68 -19.58
N ARG A 142 -2.30 12.45 -18.29
CA ARG A 142 -3.02 13.41 -17.41
C ARG A 142 -2.13 14.02 -16.33
N LEU A 143 -1.20 13.24 -15.79
CA LEU A 143 -0.22 13.66 -14.78
C LEU A 143 1.20 13.51 -15.32
N THR A 144 2.17 14.14 -14.65
CA THR A 144 3.60 13.89 -14.90
C THR A 144 4.10 12.70 -14.09
N ALA A 145 5.22 12.10 -14.50
CA ALA A 145 5.88 11.01 -13.76
C ALA A 145 6.22 11.43 -12.33
N GLU A 146 6.71 12.66 -12.13
CA GLU A 146 7.05 13.21 -10.82
C GLU A 146 5.82 13.32 -9.90
N GLN A 147 4.67 13.76 -10.42
CA GLN A 147 3.43 13.84 -9.65
C GLN A 147 2.95 12.46 -9.20
N VAL A 148 3.08 11.44 -10.05
CA VAL A 148 2.70 10.07 -9.69
C VAL A 148 3.70 9.46 -8.71
N ALA A 149 5.00 9.72 -8.89
CA ALA A 149 6.06 9.24 -8.02
C ALA A 149 5.84 9.65 -6.55
N GLN A 150 5.39 10.90 -6.32
CA GLN A 150 5.02 11.40 -4.98
C GLN A 150 3.90 10.58 -4.32
N SER A 151 3.01 9.98 -5.12
CA SER A 151 1.88 9.17 -4.63
C SER A 151 2.18 7.66 -4.63
N PHE A 152 3.35 7.25 -5.12
CA PHE A 152 3.67 5.83 -5.35
C PHE A 152 3.63 4.97 -4.08
N PRO A 153 4.11 5.44 -2.90
CA PRO A 153 3.92 4.69 -1.65
C PRO A 153 2.44 4.43 -1.34
N ALA A 154 1.57 5.42 -1.53
CA ALA A 154 0.15 5.29 -1.31
C ALA A 154 -0.53 4.37 -2.34
N ILE A 155 -0.10 4.41 -3.61
CA ILE A 155 -0.55 3.48 -4.66
C ILE A 155 -0.22 2.04 -4.26
N ARG A 156 1.00 1.77 -3.79
CA ARG A 156 1.41 0.42 -3.37
C ARG A 156 0.60 -0.09 -2.19
N ARG A 157 0.34 0.76 -1.18
CA ARG A 157 -0.52 0.41 -0.05
C ARG A 157 -1.96 0.08 -0.50
N ARG A 158 -2.55 0.88 -1.38
CA ARG A 158 -3.86 0.59 -1.98
C ARG A 158 -3.87 -0.71 -2.79
N ALA A 159 -2.80 -0.98 -3.55
CA ALA A 159 -2.65 -2.22 -4.30
C ALA A 159 -2.58 -3.44 -3.38
N ALA A 160 -1.82 -3.39 -2.29
CA ALA A 160 -1.77 -4.43 -1.26
C ALA A 160 -3.15 -4.68 -0.66
N SER A 161 -3.83 -3.61 -0.24
CA SER A 161 -5.18 -3.66 0.35
C SER A 161 -6.20 -4.28 -0.59
N TRP A 162 -6.13 -3.94 -1.88
CA TRP A 162 -7.00 -4.54 -2.89
C TRP A 162 -6.77 -6.05 -3.02
N LEU A 163 -5.51 -6.49 -3.05
CA LEU A 163 -5.16 -7.92 -3.14
C LEU A 163 -5.62 -8.70 -1.90
N GLU A 164 -5.46 -8.13 -0.70
CA GLU A 164 -6.01 -8.73 0.52
C GLU A 164 -7.53 -8.85 0.48
N GLY A 165 -8.22 -7.82 -0.05
CA GLY A 165 -9.65 -7.87 -0.29
C GLY A 165 -10.05 -9.01 -1.25
N GLN A 166 -9.30 -9.20 -2.33
CA GLN A 166 -9.52 -10.30 -3.29
C GLN A 166 -9.20 -11.68 -2.73
N ALA A 167 -8.31 -11.78 -1.73
CA ALA A 167 -7.94 -13.05 -1.10
C ALA A 167 -8.99 -13.56 -0.10
N ARG A 168 -10.00 -12.74 0.26
CA ARG A 168 -11.07 -13.15 1.17
C ARG A 168 -11.98 -14.20 0.51
N PRO A 169 -12.61 -15.09 1.31
CA PRO A 169 -13.57 -16.05 0.78
C PRO A 169 -14.67 -15.35 -0.01
N GLU A 170 -15.04 -15.93 -1.15
CA GLU A 170 -16.17 -15.45 -1.95
C GLU A 170 -17.48 -15.56 -1.18
N ASP A 171 -18.44 -14.69 -1.53
CA ASP A 171 -19.79 -14.73 -1.00
C ASP A 171 -20.56 -15.92 -1.61
N PRO A 172 -21.03 -16.89 -0.80
CA PRO A 172 -21.77 -18.02 -1.34
C PRO A 172 -23.15 -17.66 -1.89
N GLU A 173 -23.70 -16.48 -1.56
CA GLU A 173 -25.01 -16.02 -2.01
C GLU A 173 -24.95 -15.13 -3.26
N HIS A 174 -23.77 -14.57 -3.58
CA HIS A 174 -23.60 -13.59 -4.67
C HIS A 174 -22.43 -13.94 -5.59
N ASP A 175 -22.69 -14.05 -6.90
CA ASP A 175 -21.67 -14.33 -7.91
C ASP A 175 -21.34 -13.05 -8.66
N LEU A 176 -20.26 -12.37 -8.26
CA LEU A 176 -19.87 -11.06 -8.81
C LEU A 176 -19.70 -11.08 -10.33
N SER A 177 -19.30 -12.21 -10.92
CA SER A 177 -19.14 -12.34 -12.38
C SER A 177 -20.47 -12.24 -13.15
N LYS A 178 -21.59 -12.45 -12.45
CA LYS A 178 -22.96 -12.35 -12.98
C LYS A 178 -23.74 -11.21 -12.37
N ASP A 179 -23.38 -10.81 -11.16
CA ASP A 179 -24.15 -9.88 -10.35
C ASP A 179 -23.65 -8.45 -10.42
N VAL A 180 -22.44 -8.21 -10.92
CA VAL A 180 -21.91 -6.86 -11.12
C VAL A 180 -21.42 -6.70 -12.55
N VAL A 181 -21.83 -5.61 -13.19
CA VAL A 181 -21.34 -5.22 -14.53
C VAL A 181 -20.79 -3.81 -14.44
N VAL A 182 -19.49 -3.66 -14.63
CA VAL A 182 -18.82 -2.35 -14.70
C VAL A 182 -18.83 -1.87 -16.15
N HIS A 183 -19.41 -0.70 -16.39
CA HIS A 183 -19.48 -0.05 -17.71
C HIS A 183 -18.35 0.95 -17.93
N SER A 184 -17.99 1.69 -16.88
CA SER A 184 -16.89 2.65 -16.91
C SER A 184 -16.22 2.71 -15.54
N HIS A 185 -14.92 3.06 -15.53
CA HIS A 185 -14.14 3.28 -14.33
C HIS A 185 -13.23 4.49 -14.53
N THR A 186 -13.44 5.52 -13.73
CA THR A 186 -12.73 6.81 -13.79
C THR A 186 -11.89 6.99 -12.54
N ARG A 187 -10.58 7.17 -12.70
CA ARG A 187 -9.68 7.60 -11.62
C ARG A 187 -9.61 9.12 -11.57
N ALA A 188 -10.50 9.72 -10.79
CA ALA A 188 -10.79 11.14 -10.78
C ALA A 188 -9.71 11.98 -10.09
N TYR A 189 -9.07 11.44 -9.05
CA TYR A 189 -8.04 12.14 -8.27
C TYR A 189 -6.96 11.17 -7.76
N LEU A 190 -5.72 11.65 -7.68
CA LEU A 190 -4.58 10.91 -7.13
C LEU A 190 -3.74 11.82 -6.22
N ASN A 191 -3.53 11.36 -5.00
CA ASN A 191 -2.56 11.85 -4.02
C ASN A 191 -2.35 10.75 -2.95
N PHE A 192 -2.13 11.12 -1.69
CA PHE A 192 -2.17 10.23 -0.54
C PHE A 192 -3.45 9.35 -0.52
N PHE A 193 -4.62 9.95 -0.72
CA PHE A 193 -5.86 9.25 -1.08
C PHE A 193 -6.11 9.38 -2.59
N ALA A 194 -6.82 8.41 -3.16
CA ALA A 194 -7.36 8.52 -4.51
C ALA A 194 -8.89 8.70 -4.47
N MET A 195 -9.46 9.21 -5.55
CA MET A 195 -10.92 9.21 -5.76
C MET A 195 -11.21 8.48 -7.05
N GLU A 196 -12.10 7.49 -6.98
CA GLU A 196 -12.52 6.70 -8.14
C GLU A 196 -14.03 6.72 -8.27
N GLU A 197 -14.50 6.68 -9.52
CA GLU A 197 -15.92 6.61 -9.88
C GLU A 197 -16.15 5.46 -10.86
N MET A 198 -17.25 4.73 -10.70
CA MET A 198 -17.66 3.68 -11.61
C MET A 198 -19.12 3.85 -12.03
N ASP A 199 -19.39 3.72 -13.33
CA ASP A 199 -20.72 3.42 -13.80
C ASP A 199 -20.90 1.91 -13.81
N LEU A 200 -21.83 1.41 -13.02
CA LEU A 200 -22.03 -0.03 -12.86
C LEU A 200 -23.50 -0.39 -12.73
N GLN A 201 -23.79 -1.68 -12.93
CA GLN A 201 -25.05 -2.30 -12.55
C GLN A 201 -24.78 -3.38 -11.53
N PHE A 202 -25.74 -3.61 -10.65
CA PHE A 202 -25.73 -4.73 -9.71
C PHE A 202 -27.05 -5.51 -9.74
N ARG A 203 -27.00 -6.79 -9.37
CA ARG A 203 -28.18 -7.66 -9.26
C ARG A 203 -29.08 -7.18 -8.14
N ARG A 204 -30.36 -6.96 -8.46
CA ARG A 204 -31.41 -6.69 -7.48
C ARG A 204 -31.95 -8.00 -6.91
N TYR A 205 -32.56 -7.93 -5.73
CA TYR A 205 -33.18 -9.08 -5.06
C TYR A 205 -34.36 -9.71 -5.84
N ASP A 206 -34.93 -9.02 -6.83
CA ASP A 206 -35.93 -9.57 -7.75
C ASP A 206 -35.31 -10.36 -8.92
N GLY A 207 -33.98 -10.49 -8.96
CA GLY A 207 -33.22 -11.18 -10.00
C GLY A 207 -32.89 -10.34 -11.22
N SER A 208 -33.42 -9.12 -11.35
CA SER A 208 -33.10 -8.23 -12.48
C SER A 208 -31.85 -7.37 -12.20
N MET A 209 -31.20 -6.85 -13.24
CA MET A 209 -30.14 -5.86 -13.04
C MET A 209 -30.72 -4.50 -12.66
N SER A 210 -30.02 -3.74 -11.83
CA SER A 210 -30.32 -2.32 -11.60
C SER A 210 -30.21 -1.52 -12.92
N PRO A 211 -30.77 -0.30 -13.00
CA PRO A 211 -30.27 0.69 -13.95
C PRO A 211 -28.76 0.90 -13.78
N VAL A 212 -28.09 1.44 -14.80
CA VAL A 212 -26.70 1.91 -14.63
C VAL A 212 -26.72 3.01 -13.58
N VAL A 213 -25.90 2.86 -12.55
CA VAL A 213 -25.72 3.83 -11.48
C VAL A 213 -24.26 4.25 -11.43
N ASN A 214 -24.02 5.51 -11.08
CA ASN A 214 -22.69 6.00 -10.78
C ASN A 214 -22.41 5.86 -9.28
N ARG A 215 -21.22 5.38 -8.92
CA ARG A 215 -20.73 5.29 -7.53
C ARG A 215 -19.31 5.84 -7.46
N GLY A 216 -19.09 6.75 -6.52
CA GLY A 216 -17.76 7.26 -6.18
C GLY A 216 -17.28 6.73 -4.84
N ALA A 217 -15.99 6.49 -4.71
CA ALA A 217 -15.36 6.08 -3.46
C ALA A 217 -13.98 6.74 -3.28
N ALA A 218 -13.69 7.13 -2.04
CA ALA A 218 -12.35 7.45 -1.61
C ALA A 218 -11.55 6.13 -1.48
N MET A 219 -10.41 6.11 -2.14
CA MET A 219 -9.50 4.97 -2.16
C MET A 219 -8.45 5.14 -1.07
N ALA A 220 -8.45 4.23 -0.11
CA ALA A 220 -7.56 4.20 1.04
C ALA A 220 -7.01 2.80 1.25
N ALA A 221 -5.93 2.70 2.02
CA ALA A 221 -5.31 1.43 2.35
C ALA A 221 -5.94 0.82 3.61
N HIS A 222 -5.53 -0.39 3.94
CA HIS A 222 -5.84 -1.01 5.23
C HIS A 222 -5.07 -0.30 6.34
N ALA A 223 -5.65 -0.32 7.53
CA ALA A 223 -5.07 0.25 8.74
C ALA A 223 -5.11 -0.77 9.88
N ALA A 224 -4.13 -0.70 10.77
CA ALA A 224 -4.13 -1.42 12.03
C ALA A 224 -4.33 -0.42 13.17
N VAL A 225 -5.20 -0.77 14.11
CA VAL A 225 -5.52 0.04 15.28
C VAL A 225 -5.35 -0.83 16.52
N VAL A 226 -4.64 -0.32 17.52
CA VAL A 226 -4.45 -1.00 18.80
C VAL A 226 -4.83 -0.08 19.95
N LEU A 227 -5.67 -0.58 20.84
CA LEU A 227 -5.92 0.04 22.14
C LEU A 227 -5.04 -0.63 23.19
N PRO A 228 -3.95 0.01 23.66
CA PRO A 228 -3.18 -0.52 24.76
C PRO A 228 -4.02 -0.62 26.02
N TYR A 229 -3.96 -1.78 26.67
CA TYR A 229 -4.70 -2.09 27.89
C TYR A 229 -3.78 -2.76 28.93
N ASP A 230 -3.74 -2.17 30.11
CA ASP A 230 -3.10 -2.74 31.31
C ASP A 230 -4.14 -3.54 32.12
N PRO A 231 -4.14 -4.89 32.03
CA PRO A 231 -5.08 -5.73 32.78
C PRO A 231 -4.80 -5.76 34.28
N VAL A 232 -3.62 -5.36 34.75
CA VAL A 232 -3.29 -5.30 36.18
C VAL A 232 -3.91 -4.05 36.78
N ARG A 233 -3.61 -2.88 36.20
CA ARG A 233 -4.02 -1.56 36.71
C ARG A 233 -5.40 -1.11 36.25
N ASP A 234 -5.98 -1.83 35.31
CA ASP A 234 -7.26 -1.50 34.69
C ASP A 234 -7.30 -0.21 33.90
N GLN A 235 -6.27 0.01 33.10
CA GLN A 235 -6.07 1.27 32.42
C GLN A 235 -5.90 1.05 30.92
N VAL A 236 -6.28 2.06 30.15
CA VAL A 236 -5.97 2.14 28.73
C VAL A 236 -5.09 3.35 28.46
N LEU A 237 -4.35 3.31 27.36
CA LEU A 237 -3.70 4.50 26.81
C LEU A 237 -4.43 4.94 25.55
N LEU A 238 -4.74 6.22 25.47
CA LEU A 238 -5.20 6.90 24.26
C LEU A 238 -4.15 7.90 23.80
N VAL A 239 -4.11 8.14 22.50
CA VAL A 239 -3.36 9.23 21.88
C VAL A 239 -4.31 10.34 21.45
N GLU A 240 -3.84 11.58 21.42
CA GLU A 240 -4.57 12.71 20.85
C GLU A 240 -3.77 13.34 19.74
N GLN A 241 -4.42 13.56 18.60
CA GLN A 241 -3.82 14.19 17.42
C GLN A 241 -4.84 15.07 16.68
N PHE A 242 -4.32 15.99 15.86
CA PHE A 242 -5.15 16.84 15.01
C PHE A 242 -5.62 16.06 13.76
N ARG A 243 -6.94 15.95 13.59
CA ARG A 243 -7.55 15.32 12.41
C ARG A 243 -8.04 16.38 11.43
N ALA A 244 -7.24 16.64 10.39
CA ALA A 244 -7.58 17.61 9.35
C ALA A 244 -8.95 17.38 8.68
N PRO A 245 -9.39 16.13 8.37
CA PRO A 245 -10.72 15.90 7.81
C PRO A 245 -11.87 16.38 8.71
N VAL A 246 -11.71 16.25 10.04
CA VAL A 246 -12.71 16.70 11.03
C VAL A 246 -12.79 18.23 11.07
N PHE A 247 -11.64 18.90 10.97
CA PHE A 247 -11.59 20.35 10.81
C PHE A 247 -12.22 20.81 9.49
N MET A 248 -11.91 20.14 8.38
CA MET A 248 -12.47 20.45 7.05
C MET A 248 -13.99 20.22 7.00
N ALA A 249 -14.52 19.28 7.79
CA ALA A 249 -15.95 19.07 7.97
C ALA A 249 -16.63 20.21 8.77
N GLY A 250 -15.86 21.16 9.30
CA GLY A 250 -16.35 22.30 10.07
C GLY A 250 -16.54 22.01 11.56
N ASP A 251 -16.06 20.88 12.07
CA ASP A 251 -16.08 20.65 13.51
C ASP A 251 -15.06 21.58 14.20
N THR A 252 -15.48 22.09 15.35
CA THR A 252 -14.67 22.99 16.18
C THR A 252 -13.73 22.25 17.13
N ARG A 253 -13.79 20.92 17.16
CA ARG A 253 -12.96 20.05 18.02
C ARG A 253 -12.22 18.98 17.19
N PRO A 254 -11.25 19.38 16.35
CA PRO A 254 -10.54 18.44 15.47
C PRO A 254 -9.40 17.67 16.14
N TRP A 255 -9.08 17.95 17.41
CA TRP A 255 -8.19 17.11 18.20
C TRP A 255 -9.00 15.95 18.79
N MET A 256 -8.65 14.74 18.38
CA MET A 256 -9.40 13.53 18.71
C MET A 256 -8.58 12.61 19.59
N TRP A 257 -9.22 12.08 20.64
CA TRP A 257 -8.68 10.98 21.43
C TRP A 257 -9.00 9.65 20.75
N GLU A 258 -7.97 8.88 20.45
CA GLU A 258 -8.01 7.70 19.60
C GLU A 258 -7.10 6.60 20.20
N PRO A 259 -7.25 5.33 19.80
CA PRO A 259 -6.21 4.33 20.02
C PRO A 259 -5.03 4.62 19.08
N VAL A 260 -3.92 3.93 19.29
CA VAL A 260 -2.75 4.01 18.39
C VAL A 260 -3.12 3.37 17.06
N ALA A 261 -2.74 4.00 15.94
CA ALA A 261 -3.16 3.54 14.63
C ALA A 261 -2.19 3.91 13.51
N GLY A 262 -2.01 3.02 12.54
CA GLY A 262 -1.21 3.29 11.35
C GLY A 262 -1.67 2.51 10.12
N LEU A 263 -1.16 2.91 8.96
CA LEU A 263 -1.43 2.21 7.70
C LEU A 263 -0.60 0.93 7.62
N VAL A 264 -1.21 -0.14 7.11
CA VAL A 264 -0.49 -1.38 6.86
C VAL A 264 0.38 -1.20 5.63
N ASP A 265 1.69 -1.31 5.80
CA ASP A 265 2.63 -1.20 4.71
C ASP A 265 2.74 -2.51 3.92
N PRO A 266 3.04 -2.47 2.61
CA PRO A 266 3.14 -3.67 1.81
C PRO A 266 4.19 -4.64 2.37
N GLY A 267 3.77 -5.87 2.66
CA GLY A 267 4.64 -6.91 3.22
C GLY A 267 4.62 -7.00 4.74
N GLU A 268 3.92 -6.09 5.42
CA GLU A 268 3.66 -6.13 6.87
C GLU A 268 2.27 -6.75 7.13
N THR A 269 2.13 -7.51 8.22
CA THR A 269 0.82 -7.94 8.71
C THR A 269 0.16 -6.86 9.57
N PRO A 270 -1.18 -6.79 9.67
CA PRO A 270 -1.85 -5.83 10.54
C PRO A 270 -1.40 -5.93 12.02
N GLU A 271 -1.03 -7.11 12.48
CA GLU A 271 -0.46 -7.33 13.81
C GLU A 271 0.93 -6.69 13.97
N GLU A 272 1.81 -6.84 12.98
CA GLU A 272 3.14 -6.20 12.98
C GLU A 272 2.99 -4.68 12.95
N THR A 273 2.13 -4.15 12.08
CA THR A 273 1.80 -2.72 12.02
C THR A 273 1.31 -2.21 13.38
N ALA A 274 0.35 -2.89 14.01
CA ALA A 274 -0.16 -2.49 15.32
C ALA A 274 0.92 -2.44 16.41
N ILE A 275 1.88 -3.37 16.39
CA ILE A 275 2.98 -3.41 17.37
C ILE A 275 3.97 -2.28 17.10
N ARG A 276 4.37 -2.07 15.84
CA ARG A 276 5.28 -1.00 15.42
C ARG A 276 4.72 0.37 15.80
N GLU A 277 3.48 0.65 15.43
CA GLU A 277 2.82 1.94 15.70
C GLU A 277 2.68 2.19 17.21
N ALA A 278 2.38 1.15 18.01
CA ALA A 278 2.32 1.30 19.47
C ALA A 278 3.65 1.78 20.08
N GLU A 279 4.76 1.32 19.53
CA GLU A 279 6.10 1.76 19.94
C GLU A 279 6.40 3.18 19.43
N GLU A 280 6.15 3.45 18.15
CA GLU A 280 6.45 4.73 17.49
C GLU A 280 5.60 5.90 18.04
N GLU A 281 4.27 5.74 18.09
CA GLU A 281 3.35 6.83 18.48
C GLU A 281 3.30 7.04 20.00
N ALA A 282 3.37 5.94 20.78
CA ALA A 282 3.06 5.96 22.21
C ALA A 282 4.17 5.44 23.13
N GLY A 283 5.27 4.90 22.58
CA GLY A 283 6.33 4.29 23.39
C GLY A 283 5.86 3.05 24.16
N VAL A 284 4.84 2.35 23.65
CA VAL A 284 4.21 1.20 24.32
C VAL A 284 4.69 -0.11 23.72
N SER A 285 5.35 -0.93 24.55
CA SER A 285 5.60 -2.33 24.20
C SER A 285 4.33 -3.16 24.37
N VAL A 286 3.85 -3.75 23.27
CA VAL A 286 2.71 -4.68 23.27
C VAL A 286 3.19 -6.10 23.54
N LEU A 287 2.67 -6.73 24.59
CA LEU A 287 3.06 -8.09 25.00
C LEU A 287 2.22 -9.17 24.31
N ARG A 288 0.95 -8.85 24.03
CA ARG A 288 0.01 -9.74 23.34
C ARG A 288 -1.09 -8.94 22.68
N LEU A 289 -1.38 -9.24 21.42
CA LEU A 289 -2.55 -8.73 20.71
C LEU A 289 -3.76 -9.65 20.91
N GLU A 290 -4.94 -9.04 21.05
CA GLU A 290 -6.23 -9.71 21.02
C GLU A 290 -7.05 -9.09 19.88
N PRO A 291 -7.43 -9.88 18.86
CA PRO A 291 -8.22 -9.36 17.74
C PRO A 291 -9.62 -8.95 18.22
N VAL A 292 -10.01 -7.73 17.85
CA VAL A 292 -11.30 -7.13 18.22
C VAL A 292 -12.26 -7.19 17.04
N ALA A 293 -11.87 -6.61 15.91
CA ALA A 293 -12.73 -6.44 14.75
C ALA A 293 -11.92 -6.27 13.47
N GLN A 294 -12.54 -6.59 12.34
CA GLN A 294 -12.05 -6.34 10.99
C GLN A 294 -13.20 -5.71 10.21
N VAL A 295 -13.15 -4.40 9.96
CA VAL A 295 -14.34 -3.61 9.61
C VAL A 295 -14.07 -2.53 8.57
N TYR A 296 -15.10 -2.20 7.80
CA TYR A 296 -15.17 -0.97 7.00
C TYR A 296 -15.77 0.15 7.86
N PRO A 297 -15.05 1.25 8.13
CA PRO A 297 -15.56 2.34 8.96
C PRO A 297 -16.67 3.14 8.27
N SER A 298 -16.66 3.20 6.93
CA SER A 298 -17.71 3.83 6.13
C SER A 298 -17.86 3.14 4.77
N SER A 299 -18.50 1.96 4.75
CA SER A 299 -18.63 1.10 3.56
C SER A 299 -19.40 1.73 2.38
N GLY A 300 -20.04 2.88 2.59
CA GLY A 300 -20.74 3.62 1.53
C GLY A 300 -19.87 4.58 0.72
N SER A 301 -18.64 4.87 1.18
CA SER A 301 -17.81 5.94 0.59
C SER A 301 -16.30 5.75 0.68
N LEU A 302 -15.81 4.84 1.53
CA LEU A 302 -14.39 4.65 1.78
C LEU A 302 -14.03 3.17 1.68
N THR A 303 -12.89 2.88 1.03
CA THR A 303 -12.38 1.51 0.86
C THR A 303 -11.43 1.06 1.97
N GLU A 304 -11.08 1.95 2.89
CA GLU A 304 -10.31 1.64 4.10
C GLU A 304 -10.91 0.44 4.84
N PHE A 305 -10.04 -0.48 5.25
CA PHE A 305 -10.41 -1.61 6.07
C PHE A 305 -9.53 -1.61 7.31
N VAL A 306 -10.17 -1.65 8.48
CA VAL A 306 -9.50 -1.44 9.76
C VAL A 306 -9.44 -2.74 10.54
N HIS A 307 -8.24 -3.13 10.92
CA HIS A 307 -7.95 -4.22 11.84
C HIS A 307 -7.79 -3.66 13.23
N VAL A 308 -8.75 -3.95 14.12
CA VAL A 308 -8.78 -3.43 15.49
C VAL A 308 -8.29 -4.49 16.46
N PHE A 309 -7.42 -4.10 17.39
CA PHE A 309 -6.84 -4.95 18.41
C PHE A 309 -6.94 -4.31 19.80
N ILE A 310 -6.96 -5.16 20.83
CA ILE A 310 -6.50 -4.78 22.17
C ILE A 310 -5.04 -5.23 22.29
N GLY A 311 -4.15 -4.31 22.66
CA GLY A 311 -2.76 -4.61 22.99
C GLY A 311 -2.60 -4.76 24.49
N VAL A 312 -2.35 -5.96 24.99
CA VAL A 312 -2.03 -6.17 26.42
C VAL A 312 -0.63 -5.62 26.67
N SER A 313 -0.52 -4.64 27.57
CA SER A 313 0.71 -3.89 27.82
C SER A 313 0.84 -3.52 29.30
N ASP A 314 2.08 -3.33 29.79
CA ASP A 314 2.33 -2.68 31.08
C ASP A 314 2.41 -1.17 30.87
N LEU A 315 1.46 -0.42 31.43
CA LEU A 315 1.37 1.03 31.25
C LEU A 315 2.00 1.82 32.42
N SER A 316 2.78 1.17 33.30
CA SER A 316 3.41 1.87 34.43
C SER A 316 4.70 2.59 34.14
N ASP A 317 5.39 2.23 33.06
CA ASP A 317 6.68 2.79 32.69
C ASP A 317 6.68 3.11 31.19
N ILE A 318 5.83 4.06 30.81
CA ILE A 318 5.75 4.54 29.43
C ILE A 318 6.76 5.69 29.27
N ASN A 319 7.75 5.45 28.43
CA ASN A 319 8.78 6.42 28.08
C ASN A 319 8.81 6.57 26.55
N GLY A 320 8.67 7.80 26.05
CA GLY A 320 8.70 8.09 24.61
C GLY A 320 7.31 8.35 24.01
N GLY A 321 7.18 8.10 22.70
CA GLY A 321 6.04 8.48 21.87
C GLY A 321 6.15 9.89 21.28
N GLY A 322 5.10 10.32 20.57
CA GLY A 322 5.03 11.62 19.90
C GLY A 322 5.07 11.55 18.37
N GLY A 323 5.08 10.34 17.80
CA GLY A 323 5.21 10.11 16.36
C GLY A 323 6.68 10.17 15.88
N LEU A 324 6.90 9.89 14.59
CA LEU A 324 8.23 9.93 14.00
C LEU A 324 8.65 11.37 13.63
N ALA A 325 9.92 11.68 13.91
CA ALA A 325 10.51 12.97 13.55
C ALA A 325 10.55 13.15 12.03
N GLY A 326 9.64 13.97 11.50
CA GLY A 326 9.55 14.27 10.07
C GLY A 326 8.19 13.98 9.44
N GLU A 327 7.30 13.26 10.13
CA GLU A 327 5.96 12.92 9.61
C GLU A 327 4.91 14.01 9.87
N GLY A 328 5.31 15.11 10.51
CA GLY A 328 4.42 16.24 10.81
C GLY A 328 3.39 15.92 11.90
N GLU A 329 3.59 14.82 12.62
CA GLU A 329 2.73 14.38 13.71
C GLU A 329 3.08 15.12 15.01
N ASP A 330 2.03 15.54 15.73
CA ASP A 330 2.12 16.13 17.07
C ASP A 330 1.15 15.37 17.96
N ILE A 331 1.67 14.29 18.55
CA ILE A 331 0.88 13.30 19.30
C ILE A 331 1.18 13.44 20.78
N ARG A 332 0.11 13.45 21.60
CA ARG A 332 0.25 13.29 23.06
C ARG A 332 -0.54 12.09 23.57
N SER A 333 0.02 11.42 24.57
CA SER A 333 -0.60 10.26 25.21
C SER A 333 -1.32 10.61 26.51
N ARG A 334 -2.37 9.87 26.84
CA ARG A 334 -3.05 9.91 28.14
C ARG A 334 -3.47 8.52 28.57
N ILE A 335 -3.06 8.15 29.78
CA ILE A 335 -3.55 6.96 30.47
C ILE A 335 -4.86 7.29 31.19
N LEU A 336 -5.86 6.43 31.03
CA LEU A 336 -7.18 6.53 31.64
C LEU A 336 -7.53 5.23 32.34
N SER A 337 -8.28 5.30 33.43
CA SER A 337 -8.94 4.11 33.95
C SER A 337 -10.00 3.60 32.98
N TYR A 338 -10.28 2.30 32.99
CA TYR A 338 -11.40 1.71 32.25
C TYR A 338 -12.72 2.42 32.55
N ASP A 339 -12.98 2.76 33.82
CA ASP A 339 -14.21 3.45 34.21
C ASP A 339 -14.32 4.86 33.61
N GLU A 340 -13.20 5.59 33.48
CA GLU A 340 -13.17 6.88 32.79
C GLU A 340 -13.41 6.73 31.28
N LEU A 341 -12.78 5.73 30.65
CA LEU A 341 -13.02 5.41 29.24
C LEU A 341 -14.50 5.16 28.99
N MET A 342 -15.12 4.26 29.76
CA MET A 342 -16.52 3.90 29.57
C MET A 342 -17.48 5.06 29.85
N LYS A 343 -17.20 5.88 30.86
CA LYS A 343 -17.95 7.13 31.08
C LYS A 343 -17.86 8.07 29.87
N GLY A 344 -16.69 8.17 29.25
CA GLY A 344 -16.51 8.99 28.05
C GLY A 344 -17.25 8.43 26.82
N VAL A 345 -17.28 7.11 26.66
CA VAL A 345 -18.07 6.43 25.61
C VAL A 345 -19.57 6.68 25.83
N ASP A 346 -20.08 6.43 27.04
CA ASP A 346 -21.50 6.61 27.38
C ASP A 346 -21.94 8.08 27.26
N ALA A 347 -21.04 9.01 27.57
CA ALA A 347 -21.27 10.44 27.43
C ALA A 347 -21.06 10.96 25.99
N GLN A 348 -20.74 10.10 25.03
CA GLN A 348 -20.46 10.46 23.63
C GLN A 348 -19.34 11.51 23.48
N ILE A 349 -18.37 11.49 24.38
CA ILE A 349 -17.17 12.34 24.32
C ILE A 349 -16.24 11.85 23.21
N TYR A 350 -16.11 10.53 23.09
CA TYR A 350 -15.30 9.90 22.05
C TYR A 350 -16.11 9.73 20.77
N GLN A 351 -15.56 10.24 19.67
CA GLN A 351 -16.21 10.22 18.35
C GLN A 351 -15.42 9.38 17.33
N ASP A 352 -14.34 8.73 17.78
CA ASP A 352 -13.55 7.81 16.96
C ASP A 352 -14.19 6.41 16.96
N MET A 353 -14.47 5.88 15.76
CA MET A 353 -15.18 4.61 15.61
C MET A 353 -14.35 3.41 16.09
N PRO A 354 -13.05 3.26 15.73
CA PRO A 354 -12.18 2.24 16.31
C PRO A 354 -12.12 2.28 17.85
N LEU A 355 -12.01 3.46 18.47
CA LEU A 355 -12.00 3.60 19.93
C LEU A 355 -13.28 3.06 20.56
N VAL A 356 -14.44 3.52 20.08
CA VAL A 356 -15.74 3.06 20.61
C VAL A 356 -15.89 1.55 20.42
N THR A 357 -15.45 1.02 19.28
CA THR A 357 -15.47 -0.42 18.97
C THR A 357 -14.61 -1.22 19.95
N ALA A 358 -13.35 -0.81 20.14
CA ALA A 358 -12.40 -1.44 21.04
C ALA A 358 -12.86 -1.37 22.50
N ALA A 359 -13.38 -0.21 22.95
CA ALA A 359 -13.88 -0.02 24.31
C ALA A 359 -15.09 -0.92 24.61
N LEU A 360 -16.06 -0.99 23.69
CA LEU A 360 -17.24 -1.85 23.86
C LEU A 360 -16.89 -3.34 23.82
N TRP A 361 -15.93 -3.73 22.99
CA TRP A 361 -15.39 -5.09 23.02
C TRP A 361 -14.69 -5.37 24.35
N LEU A 362 -13.82 -4.45 24.80
CA LEU A 362 -13.11 -4.56 26.07
C LEU A 362 -14.10 -4.70 27.22
N ALA A 363 -15.18 -3.92 27.27
CA ALA A 363 -16.22 -4.04 28.30
C ALA A 363 -16.81 -5.47 28.40
N ARG A 364 -16.94 -6.17 27.26
CA ARG A 364 -17.46 -7.55 27.20
C ARG A 364 -16.42 -8.61 27.57
N HIS A 365 -15.13 -8.33 27.35
CA HIS A 365 -14.06 -9.32 27.46
C HIS A 365 -13.05 -9.03 28.59
N ARG A 366 -13.12 -7.86 29.23
CA ARG A 366 -12.19 -7.37 30.26
C ARG A 366 -11.94 -8.39 31.37
N GLY A 367 -12.99 -9.06 31.85
CA GLY A 367 -12.86 -10.09 32.90
C GLY A 367 -11.82 -11.16 32.55
N ARG A 368 -11.82 -11.68 31.31
CA ARG A 368 -10.88 -12.73 30.88
C ARG A 368 -9.44 -12.20 30.80
N LEU A 369 -9.27 -10.95 30.40
CA LEU A 369 -7.94 -10.34 30.25
C LEU A 369 -7.32 -10.07 31.61
N ARG A 370 -8.11 -9.52 32.55
CA ARG A 370 -7.68 -9.29 33.94
C ARG A 370 -7.30 -10.57 34.68
N HIS A 371 -7.99 -11.67 34.42
CA HIS A 371 -7.64 -12.96 35.03
C HIS A 371 -6.33 -13.54 34.52
N LYS A 372 -5.98 -13.29 33.25
CA LYS A 372 -4.72 -13.75 32.67
C LYS A 372 -3.53 -12.89 33.12
N GLY A 373 -3.74 -11.60 33.36
CA GLY A 373 -2.64 -10.64 33.51
C GLY A 373 -1.96 -10.40 32.16
N TYR A 374 -0.67 -10.08 32.21
CA TYR A 374 0.18 -9.92 31.03
C TYR A 374 0.24 -11.22 30.22
#